data_AF-A0A926EDQ0-F1
#
_entry.id   AF-A0A926EDQ0-F1
#
_cell.length_a   1.000
_cell.length_b   1.000
_cell.length_c   1.000
_cell.angle_alpha   90.00
_cell.angle_beta   90.00
_cell.angle_gamma   90.00
#
_symmetry.space_group_name_H-M   'P 1'
#
loop_
_entity.id
_entity.type
_entity.pdbx_description
1 polymer ?
#
loop_
_entity_poly.entity_id
_entity_poly.type
_entity_poly.pdbx_seq_one_letter_code
_entity_poly.pdbx_strand_id
1 'polypeptide(L)'
;MWLSQNRSSAPAADTGRVTLASGETQAVSGGAELRDAPSYAPYGYAARPPEGTPVLLLSTGLGQVSCGVQSQDGGLSPGEVVIRSAGGAEVRLKNDGTIWLNGAHITPGGQFVPGGGN
;
A
#
# COMPACT_ATOMS: atom_id res chain seq x y z
N MET A 1 13.80 -7.11 -47.01
CA MET A 1 14.25 -6.68 -45.66
C MET A 1 13.06 -6.78 -44.72
N TRP A 2 13.03 -7.79 -43.86
CA TRP A 2 11.95 -8.06 -42.90
C TRP A 2 12.57 -8.17 -41.51
N LEU A 3 13.14 -7.06 -41.05
CA LEU A 3 13.75 -6.94 -39.74
C LEU A 3 13.26 -5.67 -39.10
N SER A 4 12.85 -5.79 -37.84
CA SER A 4 12.53 -4.71 -36.91
C SER A 4 11.20 -4.00 -37.15
N GLN A 5 10.15 -4.53 -36.53
CA GLN A 5 9.29 -3.72 -35.66
C GLN A 5 8.41 -4.60 -34.76
N ASN A 6 9.03 -5.52 -34.01
CA ASN A 6 8.40 -5.98 -32.77
C ASN A 6 9.02 -5.18 -31.63
N ARG A 7 8.70 -3.88 -31.57
CA ARG A 7 8.86 -3.13 -30.33
C ARG A 7 7.72 -3.62 -29.45
N SER A 8 7.98 -4.63 -28.63
CA SER A 8 7.09 -4.93 -27.50
C SER A 8 6.95 -3.63 -26.72
N SER A 9 5.76 -3.02 -26.77
CA SER A 9 5.44 -1.87 -25.94
C SER A 9 5.61 -2.32 -24.49
N ALA A 10 6.34 -1.55 -23.68
CA ALA A 10 6.40 -1.80 -22.25
C ALA A 10 4.97 -1.92 -21.70
N PRO A 11 4.71 -2.85 -20.77
CA PRO A 11 3.36 -3.06 -20.26
C PRO A 11 2.86 -1.77 -19.59
N ALA A 12 1.57 -1.47 -19.78
CA ALA A 12 0.94 -0.28 -19.21
C ALA A 12 0.92 -0.33 -17.65
N ALA A 13 0.98 -1.53 -17.09
CA ALA A 13 1.07 -1.78 -15.65
C ALA A 13 2.09 -2.90 -15.38
N ASP A 14 2.83 -2.79 -14.29
CA ASP A 14 3.79 -3.78 -13.82
C ASP A 14 3.75 -3.85 -12.29
N THR A 15 4.39 -4.85 -11.70
CA THR A 15 4.61 -4.92 -10.25
C THR A 15 6.06 -4.66 -9.92
N GLY A 16 6.30 -3.95 -8.82
CA GLY A 16 7.64 -3.72 -8.30
C GLY A 16 7.73 -3.98 -6.81
N ARG A 17 8.91 -3.77 -6.23
CA ARG A 17 9.14 -3.80 -4.79
C ARG A 17 9.89 -2.57 -4.33
N VAL A 18 9.53 -2.05 -3.16
CA VAL A 18 10.30 -0.97 -2.53
C VAL A 18 11.72 -1.46 -2.23
N THR A 19 12.74 -0.77 -2.72
CA THR A 19 14.15 -1.12 -2.53
C THR A 19 14.88 -0.16 -1.60
N LEU A 20 14.42 1.09 -1.49
CA LEU A 20 14.86 2.03 -0.46
C LEU A 20 13.66 2.82 0.06
N ALA A 21 13.58 2.92 1.39
CA ALA A 21 12.60 3.72 2.11
C ALA A 21 13.29 4.54 3.22
N SER A 22 14.21 5.43 2.82
CA SER A 22 14.98 6.29 3.74
C SER A 22 14.79 7.77 3.42
N GLY A 23 14.69 8.64 4.42
CA GLY A 23 14.57 10.10 4.20
C GLY A 23 13.24 10.47 3.55
N GLU A 24 13.20 11.33 2.52
CA GLU A 24 11.97 11.64 1.74
C GLU A 24 11.83 10.78 0.46
N THR A 25 12.86 10.01 0.12
CA THR A 25 12.93 9.23 -1.13
C THR A 25 12.30 7.85 -0.97
N GLN A 26 11.62 7.40 -2.02
CA GLN A 26 11.20 6.01 -2.19
C GLN A 26 11.75 5.50 -3.53
N ALA A 27 12.47 4.38 -3.48
CA ALA A 27 12.90 3.67 -4.68
C ALA A 27 12.11 2.37 -4.83
N VAL A 28 11.75 2.03 -6.06
CA VAL A 28 11.01 0.81 -6.40
C VAL A 28 11.73 0.10 -7.54
N SER A 29 11.91 -1.22 -7.42
CA SER A 29 12.43 -2.06 -8.49
C SER A 29 11.30 -2.87 -9.13
N GLY A 30 11.07 -2.69 -10.43
CA GLY A 30 10.21 -3.51 -11.30
C GLY A 30 11.00 -3.99 -12.54
N GLY A 31 10.44 -3.90 -13.74
CA GLY A 31 11.20 -4.08 -14.99
C GLY A 31 12.42 -3.14 -15.17
N ALA A 32 12.49 -2.04 -14.40
CA ALA A 32 13.66 -1.19 -14.20
C ALA A 32 13.65 -0.62 -12.76
N GLU A 33 14.80 -0.18 -12.25
CA GLU A 33 14.87 0.55 -10.97
C GLU A 33 14.36 1.98 -11.17
N LEU A 34 13.30 2.34 -10.43
CA LEU A 34 12.71 3.66 -10.43
C LEU A 34 13.02 4.35 -9.10
N ARG A 35 13.76 5.45 -9.17
CA ARG A 35 14.08 6.32 -8.02
C ARG A 35 13.11 7.49 -7.98
N ASP A 36 12.70 7.87 -6.77
CA ASP A 36 11.79 8.99 -6.50
C ASP A 36 10.45 8.88 -7.25
N ALA A 37 9.93 7.65 -7.38
CA ALA A 37 8.65 7.39 -8.03
C ALA A 37 7.51 8.11 -7.28
N PRO A 38 6.73 9.00 -7.92
CA PRO A 38 5.60 9.62 -7.26
C PRO A 38 4.55 8.55 -6.92
N SER A 39 4.04 8.59 -5.69
CA SER A 39 3.01 7.68 -5.22
C SER A 39 1.66 8.37 -5.19
N TYR A 40 0.65 7.76 -5.83
CA TYR A 40 -0.73 8.24 -5.82
C TYR A 40 -1.57 7.44 -4.82
N ALA A 41 -2.39 8.15 -4.05
CA ALA A 41 -3.31 7.59 -3.07
C ALA A 41 -4.62 8.40 -3.06
N PRO A 42 -5.73 7.84 -2.54
CA PRO A 42 -6.96 8.60 -2.32
C PRO A 42 -6.71 9.87 -1.49
N TYR A 43 -7.50 10.92 -1.73
CA TYR A 43 -7.39 12.17 -0.98
C TYR A 43 -7.50 11.93 0.53
N GLY A 44 -6.57 12.49 1.29
CA GLY A 44 -6.47 12.31 2.74
C GLY A 44 -5.66 11.08 3.19
N TYR A 45 -5.16 10.26 2.27
CA TYR A 45 -4.30 9.11 2.58
C TYR A 45 -2.88 9.33 2.05
N ALA A 46 -1.89 9.06 2.90
CA ALA A 46 -0.49 9.00 2.54
C ALA A 46 0.16 7.84 3.30
N ALA A 47 0.99 7.06 2.61
CA ALA A 47 1.73 5.95 3.21
C ALA A 47 3.10 5.84 2.55
N ARG A 48 4.07 5.40 3.33
CA ARG A 48 5.41 5.06 2.87
C ARG A 48 5.63 3.58 3.16
N PRO A 49 5.46 2.71 2.15
CA PRO A 49 5.60 1.27 2.37
C PRO A 49 7.04 0.94 2.79
N PRO A 50 7.23 -0.02 3.71
CA PRO A 50 8.57 -0.46 4.09
C PRO A 50 9.30 -1.13 2.92
N GLU A 51 10.61 -1.23 3.04
CA GLU A 51 11.44 -1.97 2.09
C GLU A 51 10.93 -3.40 1.89
N GLY A 52 11.01 -3.88 0.65
CA GLY A 52 10.51 -5.19 0.23
C GLY A 52 9.02 -5.22 -0.09
N THR A 53 8.25 -4.17 0.21
CA THR A 53 6.79 -4.17 -0.04
C THR A 53 6.47 -4.21 -1.54
N PRO A 54 5.63 -5.15 -2.00
CA PRO A 54 5.17 -5.17 -3.38
C PRO A 54 4.23 -4.00 -3.68
N VAL A 55 4.46 -3.33 -4.81
CA VAL A 55 3.68 -2.18 -5.28
C VAL A 55 3.22 -2.36 -6.72
N LEU A 56 2.12 -1.71 -7.06
CA LEU A 56 1.64 -1.61 -8.44
C LEU A 56 2.28 -0.38 -9.10
N LEU A 57 2.95 -0.59 -10.22
CA LEU A 57 3.54 0.46 -11.04
C LEU A 57 2.68 0.68 -12.29
N LEU A 58 2.37 1.93 -12.60
CA LEU A 58 1.66 2.31 -13.82
C LEU A 58 2.55 3.18 -14.70
N SER A 59 2.60 2.86 -15.99
CA SER A 59 3.26 3.69 -17.00
C SER A 59 2.27 4.76 -17.48
N THR A 60 2.55 6.02 -17.19
CA THR A 60 1.70 7.16 -17.59
C THR A 60 2.41 8.00 -18.65
N GLY A 61 1.69 8.96 -19.27
CA GLY A 61 2.30 9.93 -20.19
C GLY A 61 3.35 10.84 -19.53
N LEU A 62 3.42 10.88 -18.20
CA LEU A 62 4.39 11.65 -17.41
C LEU A 62 5.54 10.79 -16.85
N GLY A 63 5.55 9.48 -17.13
CA GLY A 63 6.50 8.52 -16.56
C GLY A 63 5.84 7.43 -15.73
N GLN A 64 6.64 6.60 -15.05
CA GLN A 64 6.12 5.57 -14.14
C GLN A 64 5.76 6.16 -12.77
N VAL A 65 4.68 5.65 -12.19
CA VAL A 65 4.14 6.07 -10.89
C VAL A 65 3.77 4.84 -10.06
N SER A 66 3.81 4.97 -8.72
CA SER A 66 3.34 3.94 -7.79
C SER A 66 1.87 4.18 -7.44
N CYS A 67 1.01 3.19 -7.66
CA CYS A 67 -0.44 3.25 -7.40
C CYS A 67 -0.87 2.34 -6.25
N GLY A 68 -0.10 2.34 -5.18
CA GLY A 68 -0.40 1.60 -3.96
C GLY A 68 0.35 0.28 -3.82
N VAL A 69 0.10 -0.39 -2.70
CA VAL A 69 0.71 -1.67 -2.33
C VAL A 69 -0.23 -2.82 -2.65
N GLN A 70 0.33 -4.01 -2.90
CA GLN A 70 -0.50 -5.22 -2.97
C GLN A 70 -1.20 -5.42 -1.61
N SER A 71 -2.53 -5.47 -1.63
CA SER A 71 -3.30 -5.67 -0.41
C SER A 71 -3.03 -7.07 0.17
N GLN A 72 -2.88 -7.12 1.49
CA GLN A 72 -2.82 -8.37 2.25
C GLN A 72 -4.07 -8.44 3.12
N ASP A 73 -4.85 -9.49 2.91
CA ASP A 73 -6.12 -9.77 3.56
C ASP A 73 -5.97 -9.95 5.07
N GLY A 74 -4.86 -10.51 5.56
CA GLY A 74 -4.44 -10.42 6.97
C GLY A 74 -5.52 -10.86 7.97
N GLY A 75 -6.39 -11.80 7.57
CA GLY A 75 -7.52 -12.30 8.35
C GLY A 75 -8.75 -11.37 8.41
N LEU A 76 -8.91 -10.45 7.46
CA LEU A 76 -10.14 -9.66 7.32
C LEU A 76 -11.28 -10.50 6.76
N SER A 77 -12.48 -10.31 7.31
CA SER A 77 -13.71 -10.79 6.70
C SER A 77 -14.16 -9.86 5.56
N PRO A 78 -14.93 -10.34 4.56
CA PRO A 78 -15.52 -9.46 3.55
C PRO A 78 -16.28 -8.29 4.20
N GLY A 79 -15.96 -7.06 3.82
CA GLY A 79 -16.54 -5.83 4.38
C GLY A 79 -15.68 -5.15 5.45
N GLU A 80 -14.71 -5.86 6.05
CA GLU A 80 -13.81 -5.27 7.03
C GLU A 80 -12.68 -4.48 6.37
N VAL A 81 -12.17 -3.48 7.09
CA VAL A 81 -11.09 -2.58 6.61
C VAL A 81 -10.03 -2.47 7.69
N VAL A 82 -8.76 -2.40 7.29
CA VAL A 82 -7.65 -2.20 8.22
C VAL A 82 -6.64 -1.20 7.70
N ILE A 83 -6.15 -0.34 8.59
CA ILE A 83 -5.01 0.56 8.37
C ILE A 83 -3.91 0.10 9.34
N ARG A 84 -2.72 -0.17 8.82
CA ARG A 84 -1.61 -0.73 9.61
C ARG A 84 -0.29 0.01 9.37
N SER A 85 0.55 0.07 10.40
CA SER A 85 1.93 0.56 10.32
C SER A 85 2.93 -0.58 10.50
N ALA A 86 4.16 -0.40 10.01
CA ALA A 86 5.23 -1.37 10.21
C ALA A 86 5.60 -1.57 11.70
N GLY A 87 5.30 -0.60 12.56
CA GLY A 87 5.52 -0.69 14.01
C GLY A 87 4.43 -1.46 14.75
N GLY A 88 3.46 -2.04 14.05
CA GLY A 88 2.37 -2.82 14.64
C GLY A 88 1.15 -2.01 15.05
N ALA A 89 1.10 -0.70 14.77
CA ALA A 89 -0.12 0.08 14.99
C ALA A 89 -1.20 -0.34 13.99
N GLU A 90 -2.43 -0.50 14.44
CA GLU A 90 -3.56 -1.01 13.65
C GLU A 90 -4.87 -0.34 14.05
N VAL A 91 -5.63 0.08 13.04
CA VAL A 91 -7.05 0.45 13.14
C VAL A 91 -7.85 -0.50 12.28
N ARG A 92 -8.80 -1.25 12.86
CA ARG A 92 -9.66 -2.19 12.12
C ARG A 92 -11.14 -1.86 12.28
N LEU A 93 -11.84 -1.72 11.16
CA LEU A 93 -13.30 -1.63 11.09
C LEU A 93 -13.86 -3.03 10.95
N LYS A 94 -14.64 -3.48 11.93
CA LYS A 94 -15.22 -4.82 11.97
C LYS A 94 -16.68 -4.81 11.52
N ASN A 95 -17.13 -5.96 11.03
CA ASN A 95 -18.51 -6.15 10.58
C ASN A 95 -19.54 -6.06 11.72
N ASP A 96 -19.12 -6.27 12.97
CA ASP A 96 -19.98 -6.12 14.16
C ASP A 96 -20.16 -4.64 14.58
N GLY A 97 -19.56 -3.69 13.86
CA GLY A 97 -19.59 -2.25 14.12
C GLY A 97 -18.51 -1.77 15.10
N THR A 98 -17.66 -2.68 15.62
CA THR A 98 -16.55 -2.33 16.51
C THR A 98 -15.39 -1.75 15.72
N ILE A 99 -14.76 -0.71 16.25
CA ILE A 99 -13.48 -0.19 15.75
C ILE A 99 -12.37 -0.65 16.69
N TRP A 100 -11.48 -1.51 16.22
CA TRP A 100 -10.37 -2.03 17.04
C TRP A 100 -9.12 -1.17 16.87
N LEU A 101 -8.42 -0.92 17.99
CA LEU A 101 -7.29 0.00 18.12
C LEU A 101 -6.20 -0.64 19.01
N ASN A 102 -5.30 -1.44 18.44
CA ASN A 102 -4.14 -2.01 19.15
C ASN A 102 -4.45 -2.69 20.51
N GLY A 103 -5.64 -3.28 20.66
CA GLY A 103 -6.09 -3.95 21.89
C GLY A 103 -7.21 -3.22 22.63
N ALA A 104 -7.34 -1.91 22.42
CA ALA A 104 -8.54 -1.16 22.78
C ALA A 104 -9.59 -1.27 21.67
N HIS A 105 -10.82 -0.87 21.96
CA HIS A 105 -11.85 -0.77 20.92
C HIS A 105 -12.88 0.31 21.21
N ILE A 106 -13.54 0.79 20.16
CA ILE A 106 -14.73 1.62 20.23
C ILE A 106 -15.91 0.73 19.89
N THR A 107 -16.91 0.66 20.77
CA THR A 107 -18.13 -0.11 20.54
C THR A 107 -18.96 0.51 19.42
N PRO A 108 -19.92 -0.22 18.83
CA PRO A 108 -20.86 0.36 17.86
C PRO A 108 -21.62 1.58 18.40
N GLY A 109 -21.78 1.69 19.73
CA GLY A 109 -22.38 2.84 20.41
C GLY A 109 -21.42 4.02 20.64
N GLY A 110 -20.20 3.97 20.11
CA GLY A 110 -19.21 5.04 20.24
C GLY A 110 -18.45 5.08 21.58
N GLN A 111 -18.60 4.07 22.43
CA GLN A 111 -17.92 4.03 23.72
C GLN A 111 -16.50 3.49 23.56
N PHE A 112 -15.51 4.21 24.09
CA PHE A 112 -14.13 3.74 24.14
C PHE A 112 -13.93 2.75 25.30
N VAL A 113 -13.41 1.58 24.98
CA VAL A 113 -13.04 0.53 25.94
C VAL A 113 -11.52 0.33 25.84
N PRO A 114 -10.76 0.69 26.89
CA PRO A 114 -9.31 0.50 26.89
C PRO A 114 -8.95 -0.98 26.82
N GLY A 115 -7.86 -1.29 26.11
CA GLY A 115 -7.28 -2.63 26.13
C GLY A 115 -6.73 -2.92 27.52
N GLY A 116 -6.88 -4.16 27.99
CA GLY A 116 -6.21 -4.60 29.21
C GLY A 116 -4.71 -4.47 29.03
N GLY A 117 -4.07 -3.62 29.85
CA GLY A 117 -2.61 -3.54 29.90
C GLY A 117 -2.06 -4.88 30.38
N ASN A 118 -0.99 -5.34 29.72
CA ASN A 118 -0.07 -6.30 30.34
C ASN A 118 0.85 -5.54 31.30
#